data_AF-A0A4Y6UBH8-F1
#
_entry.id   AF-A0A4Y6UBH8-F1
#
_cell.length_a   1.000
_cell.length_b   1.000
_cell.length_c   1.000
_cell.angle_alpha   90.00
_cell.angle_beta   90.00
_cell.angle_gamma   90.00
#
_symmetry.space_group_name_H-M   'P 1'
#
loop_
_entity.id
_entity.type
_entity.pdbx_description
1 polymer ?
#
loop_
_entity_poly.entity_id
_entity_poly.type
_entity_poly.pdbx_seq_one_letter_code
_entity_poly.pdbx_strand_id
1 'polypeptide(L)'
;MALAADRALERKAGPCGPEFGHAVAPGFRVFRGSLVAVLADGTLVPAGQTAPAGGGAAVTPVCIIGIARQAMDNTPTQGVDALHAGANPIWVKTGCYALPFLPNEPAPTYAQLGQAVYAVDDENVSFQATGAGGGARLVAGHFVGLDGGTPFVNVAAPTAFPAMLPAAATPKTTT
;
A
#
# COMPACT_ATOMS: atom_id res chain seq x y z
N MET A 1 6.73 -9.56 -8.85
CA MET A 1 7.53 -8.75 -9.79
C MET A 1 6.94 -7.35 -9.79
N ALA A 2 7.73 -6.30 -9.98
CA ALA A 2 7.15 -4.95 -10.00
C ALA A 2 6.30 -4.71 -11.26
N LEU A 3 5.27 -3.85 -11.19
CA LEU A 3 4.47 -3.48 -12.36
C LEU A 3 5.34 -2.79 -13.41
N ALA A 4 5.10 -3.14 -14.68
CA ALA A 4 5.78 -2.52 -15.83
C ALA A 4 4.85 -1.59 -16.64
N ALA A 5 3.55 -1.61 -16.37
CA ALA A 5 2.53 -0.83 -17.04
C ALA A 5 1.30 -0.68 -16.14
N ASP A 6 0.39 0.22 -16.53
CA ASP A 6 -0.90 0.38 -15.88
C ASP A 6 -1.70 -0.92 -15.87
N ARG A 7 -2.38 -1.19 -14.74
CA ARG A 7 -3.33 -2.29 -14.63
C ARG A 7 -4.72 -1.81 -14.21
N ALA A 8 -5.73 -2.47 -14.75
CA ALA A 8 -7.08 -2.37 -14.25
C ALA A 8 -7.27 -3.44 -13.16
N LEU A 9 -7.68 -3.02 -11.97
CA LEU A 9 -8.08 -3.94 -10.91
C LEU A 9 -9.59 -4.06 -10.87
N GLU A 10 -10.07 -5.30 -10.73
CA GLU A 10 -11.45 -5.54 -10.38
C GLU A 10 -11.69 -5.03 -8.95
N ARG A 11 -12.78 -4.28 -8.78
CA ARG A 11 -13.16 -3.68 -7.51
C ARG A 11 -14.58 -4.13 -7.17
N LYS A 12 -14.77 -4.57 -5.93
CA LYS A 12 -16.11 -4.80 -5.38
C LYS A 12 -16.63 -3.58 -4.64
N ALA A 13 -17.95 -3.41 -4.68
CA ALA A 13 -18.63 -2.44 -3.82
C ALA A 13 -18.36 -2.79 -2.35
N GLY A 14 -17.98 -1.79 -1.57
CA GLY A 14 -17.61 -1.95 -0.17
C GLY A 14 -17.16 -0.62 0.41
N PRO A 15 -16.78 -0.61 1.71
CA PRO A 15 -16.25 0.58 2.35
C PRO A 15 -15.09 1.17 1.55
N CYS A 16 -15.21 2.44 1.22
CA CYS A 16 -14.17 3.22 0.54
C CYS A 16 -13.79 4.34 1.48
N GLY A 17 -12.51 4.44 1.81
CA GLY A 17 -11.99 5.61 2.52
C GLY A 17 -11.86 6.82 1.59
N PRO A 18 -11.51 7.99 2.15
CA PRO A 18 -11.17 9.16 1.36
C PRO A 18 -10.02 8.88 0.39
N GLU A 19 -10.04 9.58 -0.74
CA GLU A 19 -8.90 9.64 -1.66
C GLU A 19 -8.06 10.87 -1.32
N PHE A 20 -6.74 10.72 -1.30
CA PHE A 20 -5.80 11.81 -1.10
C PHE A 20 -4.79 11.85 -2.24
N GLY A 21 -4.38 13.07 -2.60
CA GLY A 21 -3.32 13.31 -3.55
C GLY A 21 -1.96 13.30 -2.85
N HIS A 22 -1.02 12.51 -3.37
CA HIS A 22 0.36 12.47 -2.85
C HIS A 22 1.37 12.54 -3.99
N ALA A 23 2.47 13.25 -3.79
CA ALA A 23 3.54 13.33 -4.77
C ALA A 23 4.36 12.03 -4.80
N VAL A 24 4.75 11.58 -5.98
CA VAL A 24 5.68 10.46 -6.14
C VAL A 24 7.09 10.91 -5.78
N ALA A 25 7.82 10.09 -5.03
CA ALA A 25 9.18 10.37 -4.63
C ALA A 25 10.11 10.55 -5.85
N PRO A 26 11.09 11.47 -5.81
CA PRO A 26 12.05 11.64 -6.90
C PRO A 26 12.78 10.32 -7.22
N GLY A 27 12.93 10.02 -8.51
CA GLY A 27 13.56 8.79 -8.98
C GLY A 27 12.62 7.59 -9.08
N PHE A 28 11.33 7.75 -8.77
CA PHE A 28 10.35 6.66 -8.83
C PHE A 28 9.30 6.90 -9.90
N ARG A 29 8.76 5.78 -10.40
CA ARG A 29 7.57 5.72 -11.23
C ARG A 29 6.53 4.87 -10.53
N VAL A 30 5.29 5.32 -10.54
CA VAL A 30 4.12 4.60 -10.05
C VAL A 30 3.17 4.40 -11.23
N PHE A 31 2.69 3.18 -11.45
CA PHE A 31 1.67 2.90 -12.46
C PHE A 31 0.26 2.94 -11.86
N ARG A 32 -0.76 3.18 -12.68
CA ARG A 32 -2.15 3.03 -12.26
C ARG A 32 -2.41 1.58 -11.84
N GLY A 33 -3.11 1.41 -10.73
CA GLY A 33 -3.42 0.09 -10.16
C GLY A 33 -2.34 -0.48 -9.25
N SER A 34 -1.22 0.21 -9.07
CA SER A 34 -0.13 -0.21 -8.18
C SER A 34 -0.53 -0.08 -6.71
N LEU A 35 -0.11 -1.02 -5.87
CA LEU A 35 -0.04 -0.82 -4.42
C LEU A 35 1.03 0.22 -4.14
N VAL A 36 0.67 1.25 -3.38
CA VAL A 36 1.59 2.35 -3.06
C VAL A 36 1.86 2.43 -1.57
N ALA A 37 3.13 2.62 -1.26
CA ALA A 37 3.59 2.85 0.10
C ALA A 37 3.95 4.33 0.27
N VAL A 38 3.67 4.88 1.45
CA VAL A 38 4.06 6.24 1.81
C VAL A 38 5.37 6.21 2.58
N LEU A 39 6.26 7.14 2.26
CA LEU A 39 7.51 7.37 2.98
C LEU A 39 7.26 8.28 4.19
N ALA A 40 8.23 8.37 5.09
CA ALA A 40 8.14 9.22 6.29
C ALA A 40 7.98 10.72 5.97
N ASP A 41 8.38 11.16 4.77
CA ASP A 41 8.24 12.54 4.29
C ASP A 41 6.88 12.81 3.59
N GLY A 42 6.00 11.81 3.49
CA GLY A 42 4.70 11.91 2.85
C GLY A 42 4.68 11.67 1.34
N THR A 43 5.83 11.43 0.71
CA THR A 43 5.91 11.06 -0.71
C THR A 43 5.64 9.57 -0.92
N LEU A 44 5.34 9.17 -2.17
CA LEU A 44 4.98 7.80 -2.52
C LEU A 44 6.07 7.06 -3.28
N VAL A 45 6.13 5.76 -3.01
CA VAL A 45 6.86 4.79 -3.82
C VAL A 45 5.96 3.58 -4.12
N PRO A 46 6.24 2.82 -5.19
CA PRO A 46 5.64 1.51 -5.37
C PRO A 46 5.91 0.62 -4.15
N ALA A 47 4.94 -0.19 -3.73
CA ALA A 47 5.14 -1.11 -2.62
C ALA A 47 6.32 -2.06 -2.90
N GLY A 48 7.05 -2.42 -1.84
CA GLY A 48 8.28 -3.23 -1.95
C GLY A 48 9.53 -2.44 -2.37
N GLN A 49 9.42 -1.14 -2.66
CA GLN A 49 10.57 -0.27 -2.96
C GLN A 49 10.98 0.58 -1.75
N THR A 50 12.22 1.02 -1.72
CA THR A 50 12.74 2.02 -0.77
C THR A 50 13.28 3.20 -1.55
N ALA A 51 13.12 4.44 -1.06
CA ALA A 51 13.65 5.62 -1.73
C ALA A 51 14.99 6.06 -1.15
N PRO A 52 15.91 6.63 -1.95
CA PRO A 52 17.04 7.37 -1.40
C PRO A 52 16.55 8.70 -0.79
N ALA A 53 16.94 9.00 0.45
CA ALA A 53 16.82 10.35 1.00
C ALA A 53 17.79 11.29 0.27
N GLY A 54 17.51 12.60 0.29
CA GLY A 54 18.38 13.64 -0.27
C GLY A 54 19.81 13.71 0.30
N GLY A 55 20.15 12.88 1.30
CA GLY A 55 21.49 12.69 1.86
C GLY A 55 22.07 11.27 1.72
N GLY A 56 21.48 10.42 0.87
CA GLY A 56 21.96 9.05 0.58
C GLY A 56 21.47 7.94 1.52
N ALA A 57 20.85 8.27 2.66
CA ALA A 57 20.21 7.27 3.53
C ALA A 57 18.87 6.81 2.94
N ALA A 58 18.55 5.52 2.94
CA ALA A 58 17.24 5.07 2.43
C ALA A 58 16.09 5.52 3.36
N VAL A 59 15.04 6.11 2.81
CA VAL A 59 13.77 6.34 3.50
C VAL A 59 12.94 5.07 3.38
N THR A 60 12.71 4.43 4.52
CA THR A 60 11.88 3.23 4.60
C THR A 60 10.40 3.60 4.47
N PRO A 61 9.62 2.88 3.65
CA PRO A 61 8.19 3.07 3.61
C PRO A 61 7.53 2.75 4.96
N VAL A 62 6.56 3.57 5.35
CA VAL A 62 5.90 3.52 6.67
C VAL A 62 4.67 2.63 6.63
N CYS A 63 3.84 2.76 5.59
CA CYS A 63 2.63 1.95 5.42
C CYS A 63 2.15 1.93 3.97
N ILE A 64 1.32 0.94 3.63
CA ILE A 64 0.54 0.95 2.39
C ILE A 64 -0.66 1.86 2.61
N ILE A 65 -0.86 2.82 1.69
CA ILE A 65 -1.95 3.80 1.80
C ILE A 65 -3.08 3.56 0.80
N GLY A 66 -2.87 2.70 -0.20
CA GLY A 66 -3.91 2.34 -1.16
C GLY A 66 -3.39 1.88 -2.51
N ILE A 67 -4.27 2.06 -3.51
CA ILE A 67 -4.04 1.77 -4.93
C ILE A 67 -3.95 3.08 -5.71
N ALA A 68 -2.92 3.25 -6.54
CA ALA A 68 -2.78 4.42 -7.39
C ALA A 68 -3.88 4.50 -8.46
N ARG A 69 -4.55 5.65 -8.57
CA ARG A 69 -5.59 5.89 -9.60
C ARG A 69 -5.01 6.21 -10.97
N GLN A 70 -3.80 6.74 -11.00
CA GLN A 70 -3.13 7.31 -12.17
C GLN A 70 -1.66 6.89 -12.15
N ALA A 71 -1.03 6.89 -13.32
CA ALA A 71 0.42 6.76 -13.42
C ALA A 71 1.11 8.10 -13.14
N MET A 72 2.32 8.05 -12.62
CA MET A 72 3.19 9.22 -12.48
C MET A 72 4.64 8.79 -12.50
N ASP A 73 5.44 9.53 -13.25
CA ASP A 73 6.86 9.29 -13.45
C ASP A 73 7.68 10.49 -12.97
N ASN A 74 8.32 10.32 -11.82
CA ASN A 74 9.23 11.30 -11.25
C ASN A 74 10.70 10.86 -11.43
N THR A 75 10.99 10.04 -12.44
CA THR A 75 12.36 9.65 -12.80
C THR A 75 13.05 10.75 -13.63
N PRO A 76 14.41 10.80 -13.67
CA PRO A 76 15.13 11.77 -14.51
C PRO A 76 14.92 11.58 -16.01
N THR A 77 14.68 10.34 -16.44
CA THR A 77 14.35 9.99 -17.83
C THR A 77 12.85 9.75 -17.94
N GLN A 78 12.09 10.85 -17.94
CA GLN A 78 10.63 10.80 -18.03
C GLN A 78 10.21 10.19 -19.36
N GLY A 79 9.50 9.06 -19.30
CA GLY A 79 9.02 8.32 -20.47
C GLY A 79 7.53 8.54 -20.77
N VAL A 80 6.91 9.54 -20.14
CA VAL A 80 5.47 9.81 -20.15
C VAL A 80 5.21 11.27 -20.53
N ASP A 81 3.95 11.61 -20.82
CA ASP A 81 3.59 12.99 -21.13
C ASP A 81 3.81 13.94 -19.94
N ALA A 82 3.77 15.25 -20.21
CA ALA A 82 4.04 16.28 -19.21
C ALA A 82 3.03 16.30 -18.04
N LEU A 83 1.82 15.74 -18.22
CA LEU A 83 0.79 15.68 -17.17
C LEU A 83 1.06 14.55 -16.17
N HIS A 84 1.75 13.51 -16.61
CA HIS A 84 2.14 12.35 -15.80
C HIS A 84 3.62 12.38 -15.41
N ALA A 85 4.27 13.53 -15.57
CA ALA A 85 5.67 13.74 -15.25
C ALA A 85 5.88 14.58 -13.97
N GLY A 86 6.93 14.26 -13.22
CA GLY A 86 7.43 15.06 -12.10
C GLY A 86 6.72 14.80 -10.77
N ALA A 87 6.78 15.78 -9.85
CA ALA A 87 6.25 15.67 -8.49
C ALA A 87 4.75 15.96 -8.39
N ASN A 88 4.00 15.76 -9.47
CA ASN A 88 2.55 15.99 -9.48
C ASN A 88 1.84 14.97 -8.58
N PRO A 89 0.79 15.39 -7.85
CA PRO A 89 0.10 14.50 -6.94
C PRO A 89 -0.71 13.45 -7.71
N ILE A 90 -0.61 12.19 -7.28
CA ILE A 90 -1.49 11.11 -7.71
C ILE A 90 -2.54 10.83 -6.65
N TRP A 91 -3.77 10.59 -7.11
CA TRP A 91 -4.86 10.19 -6.22
C TRP A 91 -4.73 8.71 -5.86
N VAL A 92 -4.78 8.41 -4.57
CA VAL A 92 -4.73 7.05 -4.05
C VAL A 92 -6.09 6.63 -3.53
N LYS A 93 -6.52 5.43 -3.90
CA LYS A 93 -7.82 4.86 -3.52
C LYS A 93 -7.66 3.76 -2.49
N THR A 94 -8.61 3.73 -1.57
CA THR A 94 -8.81 2.60 -0.65
C THR A 94 -10.07 1.84 -1.04
N GLY A 95 -10.17 0.58 -0.65
CA GLY A 95 -11.36 -0.25 -0.90
C GLY A 95 -11.03 -1.71 -1.16
N CYS A 96 -12.03 -2.44 -1.68
CA CYS A 96 -11.96 -3.87 -1.91
C CYS A 96 -11.55 -4.19 -3.35
N TYR A 97 -10.36 -4.78 -3.52
CA TYR A 97 -9.77 -5.05 -4.83
C TYR A 97 -9.38 -6.52 -4.99
N ALA A 98 -9.49 -7.04 -6.21
CA ALA A 98 -8.92 -8.32 -6.59
C ALA A 98 -7.40 -8.18 -6.73
N LEU A 99 -6.64 -8.61 -5.72
CA LEU A 99 -5.17 -8.54 -5.74
C LEU A 99 -4.59 -9.92 -6.00
N PRO A 100 -3.61 -10.06 -6.91
CA PRO A 100 -2.96 -11.33 -7.16
C PRO A 100 -2.09 -11.72 -5.96
N PHE A 101 -2.26 -12.95 -5.49
CA PHE A 101 -1.35 -13.57 -4.53
C PHE A 101 -0.15 -14.16 -5.27
N LEU A 102 0.99 -14.28 -4.58
CA LEU A 102 2.17 -14.93 -5.15
C LEU A 102 1.82 -16.34 -5.66
N PRO A 103 2.22 -16.69 -6.91
CA PRO A 103 1.83 -17.96 -7.54
C PRO A 103 2.43 -19.20 -6.86
N ASN A 104 3.48 -19.03 -6.04
CA ASN A 104 4.15 -20.10 -5.31
C ASN A 104 3.61 -20.29 -3.88
N GLU A 105 2.57 -19.55 -3.49
CA GLU A 105 1.93 -19.69 -2.19
C GLU A 105 0.63 -20.49 -2.30
N PRO A 106 0.18 -21.16 -1.22
CA PRO A 106 -1.13 -21.80 -1.20
C PRO A 106 -2.23 -20.82 -1.58
N ALA A 107 -3.15 -21.25 -2.45
CA ALA A 107 -4.28 -20.43 -2.86
C ALA A 107 -5.09 -19.95 -1.63
N PRO A 108 -5.57 -18.69 -1.62
CA PRO A 108 -6.41 -18.19 -0.54
C PRO A 108 -7.69 -19.02 -0.40
N THR A 109 -8.11 -19.24 0.85
CA THR A 109 -9.27 -20.00 1.26
C THR A 109 -10.06 -19.21 2.30
N TYR A 110 -11.33 -19.58 2.51
CA TYR A 110 -12.16 -18.96 3.55
C TYR A 110 -11.64 -19.16 4.98
N ALA A 111 -10.71 -20.10 5.22
CA ALA A 111 -10.06 -20.23 6.52
C ALA A 111 -9.17 -19.02 6.86
N GLN A 112 -8.75 -18.24 5.85
CA GLN A 112 -7.93 -17.04 6.02
C GLN A 112 -8.77 -15.76 6.07
N LEU A 113 -10.11 -15.84 6.13
CA LEU A 113 -10.98 -14.68 6.16
C LEU A 113 -10.62 -13.74 7.32
N GLY A 114 -10.43 -12.45 7.02
CA GLY A 114 -10.05 -11.42 7.98
C GLY A 114 -8.56 -11.38 8.32
N GLN A 115 -7.74 -12.29 7.80
CA GLN A 115 -6.29 -12.25 8.02
C GLN A 115 -5.64 -11.07 7.29
N ALA A 116 -4.57 -10.55 7.89
CA ALA A 116 -3.75 -9.52 7.27
C ALA A 116 -3.05 -10.06 6.02
N VAL A 117 -2.99 -9.21 5.00
CA VAL A 117 -2.37 -9.47 3.71
C VAL A 117 -1.25 -8.46 3.53
N TYR A 118 -0.07 -8.92 3.16
CA TYR A 118 1.17 -8.15 3.11
C TYR A 118 1.57 -7.88 1.66
N ALA A 119 2.03 -6.67 1.38
CA ALA A 119 2.58 -6.31 0.08
C ALA A 119 3.93 -7.00 -0.13
N VAL A 120 4.05 -7.72 -1.24
CA VAL A 120 5.34 -8.30 -1.68
C VAL A 120 6.06 -7.31 -2.57
N ASP A 121 5.31 -6.74 -3.49
CA ASP A 121 5.68 -5.67 -4.40
C ASP A 121 4.42 -4.83 -4.69
N ASP A 122 4.48 -3.97 -5.69
CA ASP A 122 3.40 -3.09 -6.09
C ASP A 122 2.27 -3.79 -6.87
N GLU A 123 2.46 -5.07 -7.21
CA GLU A 123 1.49 -5.90 -7.91
C GLU A 123 0.85 -6.94 -6.98
N ASN A 124 1.69 -7.67 -6.25
CA ASN A 124 1.42 -8.95 -5.63
C ASN A 124 1.37 -8.86 -4.10
N VAL A 125 0.56 -9.74 -3.52
CA VAL A 125 0.38 -9.85 -2.07
C VAL A 125 0.61 -11.28 -1.55
N SER A 126 0.71 -11.41 -0.23
CA SER A 126 1.00 -12.66 0.47
C SER A 126 0.41 -12.65 1.88
N PHE A 127 0.14 -13.83 2.44
CA PHE A 127 -0.18 -13.95 3.88
C PHE A 127 1.06 -13.95 4.79
N GLN A 128 2.27 -14.03 4.20
CA GLN A 128 3.52 -14.06 4.95
C GLN A 128 3.97 -12.63 5.27
N ALA A 129 4.04 -12.33 6.57
CA ALA A 129 4.51 -11.04 7.11
C ALA A 129 6.01 -10.78 6.84
N THR A 130 6.77 -11.84 6.59
CA THR A 130 8.22 -11.78 6.36
C THR A 130 8.53 -12.38 5.00
N GLY A 131 9.33 -11.68 4.19
CA GLY A 131 9.79 -12.20 2.91
C GLY A 131 10.86 -13.28 3.07
N ALA A 132 11.18 -13.99 1.98
CA ALA A 132 12.20 -15.04 1.95
C ALA A 132 13.60 -14.57 2.42
N GLY A 133 13.88 -13.26 2.37
CA GLY A 133 15.11 -12.64 2.88
C GLY A 133 15.05 -12.14 4.33
N GLY A 134 13.99 -12.44 5.09
CA GLY A 134 13.85 -12.04 6.49
C GLY A 134 13.34 -10.61 6.73
N GLY A 135 13.15 -9.81 5.68
CA GLY A 135 12.59 -8.46 5.80
C GLY A 135 11.10 -8.46 6.12
N ALA A 136 10.70 -7.60 7.06
CA ALA A 136 9.28 -7.35 7.36
C ALA A 136 8.59 -6.68 6.18
N ARG A 137 7.40 -7.16 5.83
CA ARG A 137 6.54 -6.59 4.79
C ARG A 137 5.51 -5.66 5.41
N LEU A 138 5.08 -4.67 4.64
CA LEU A 138 3.98 -3.81 5.03
C LEU A 138 2.64 -4.49 4.79
N VAL A 139 1.69 -4.27 5.69
CA VAL A 139 0.31 -4.72 5.53
C VAL A 139 -0.33 -3.93 4.38
N ALA A 140 -0.78 -4.62 3.35
CA ALA A 140 -1.54 -4.07 2.24
C ALA A 140 -3.04 -3.94 2.58
N GLY A 141 -3.56 -4.82 3.42
CA GLY A 141 -4.97 -4.84 3.78
C GLY A 141 -5.37 -6.13 4.48
N HIS A 142 -6.65 -6.47 4.42
CA HIS A 142 -7.18 -7.71 4.98
C HIS A 142 -7.93 -8.51 3.91
N PHE A 143 -7.77 -9.82 3.94
CA PHE A 143 -8.50 -10.72 3.04
C PHE A 143 -9.98 -10.75 3.42
N VAL A 144 -10.87 -10.49 2.45
CA VAL A 144 -12.32 -10.36 2.71
C VAL A 144 -13.18 -11.41 2.01
N GLY A 145 -12.59 -12.27 1.17
CA GLY A 145 -13.29 -13.42 0.60
C GLY A 145 -12.89 -13.74 -0.83
N LEU A 146 -13.63 -14.66 -1.43
CA LEU A 146 -13.45 -15.12 -2.81
C LEU A 146 -14.70 -14.81 -3.64
N ASP A 147 -14.55 -14.48 -4.91
CA ASP A 147 -15.65 -14.47 -5.89
C ASP A 147 -15.24 -15.18 -7.16
N GLY A 148 -15.99 -16.21 -7.56
CA GLY A 148 -15.59 -17.07 -8.67
C GLY A 148 -14.18 -17.69 -8.52
N GLY A 149 -13.67 -17.79 -7.29
CA GLY A 149 -12.29 -18.22 -6.99
C GLY A 149 -11.27 -17.08 -6.92
N THR A 150 -11.63 -15.85 -7.31
CA THR A 150 -10.75 -14.67 -7.26
C THR A 150 -10.70 -14.10 -5.84
N PRO A 151 -9.51 -13.92 -5.24
CA PRO A 151 -9.38 -13.35 -3.90
C PRO A 151 -9.55 -11.83 -3.88
N PHE A 152 -10.28 -11.34 -2.88
CA PHE A 152 -10.48 -9.92 -2.64
C PHE A 152 -9.83 -9.46 -1.33
N VAL A 153 -9.17 -8.32 -1.40
CA VAL A 153 -8.47 -7.68 -0.28
C VAL A 153 -9.05 -6.29 -0.05
N ASN A 154 -9.43 -6.00 1.19
CA ASN A 154 -9.79 -4.66 1.60
C ASN A 154 -8.50 -3.88 1.93
N VAL A 155 -8.08 -3.07 0.97
CA VAL A 155 -6.96 -2.13 1.06
C VAL A 155 -7.49 -0.86 1.73
N ALA A 156 -7.40 -0.82 3.05
CA ALA A 156 -7.73 0.38 3.83
C ALA A 156 -6.45 1.07 4.28
N ALA A 157 -6.49 2.41 4.38
CA ALA A 157 -5.45 3.12 5.12
C ALA A 157 -5.37 2.54 6.54
N PRO A 158 -4.15 2.42 7.12
CA PRO A 158 -3.99 1.80 8.44
C PRO A 158 -4.92 2.45 9.46
N THR A 159 -5.77 1.65 10.10
CA THR A 159 -6.82 2.09 11.04
C THR A 159 -6.29 2.50 12.42
N ALA A 160 -5.01 2.84 12.55
CA ALA A 160 -4.43 3.24 13.83
C ALA A 160 -3.75 4.61 13.74
N PHE A 161 -4.50 5.67 14.09
CA PHE A 161 -3.95 6.51 15.15
C PHE A 161 -3.95 5.61 16.39
N PRO A 162 -2.84 5.41 17.10
CA PRO A 162 -2.91 4.73 18.39
C PRO A 162 -3.96 5.50 19.19
N ALA A 163 -5.00 4.79 19.63
CA ALA A 163 -5.93 5.37 20.58
C ALA A 163 -5.06 5.88 21.73
N MET A 164 -4.92 7.20 21.84
CA MET A 164 -4.48 7.85 23.05
C MET A 164 -5.59 7.56 24.05
N LEU A 165 -5.62 6.33 24.57
CA LEU A 165 -6.40 6.00 25.74
C LEU A 165 -5.95 7.01 26.78
N PRO A 166 -6.83 7.93 27.24
CA PRO A 166 -6.43 8.82 28.30
C PRO A 166 -5.99 7.93 29.45
N ALA A 167 -4.75 8.11 29.90
CA ALA A 167 -4.23 7.43 31.08
C ALA A 167 -5.28 7.60 32.17
N ALA A 168 -5.82 6.49 32.67
CA ALA A 168 -6.83 6.51 33.72
C ALA A 168 -6.30 7.39 34.86
N ALA A 169 -6.95 8.52 35.09
CA ALA A 169 -6.58 9.43 36.15
C ALA A 169 -6.58 8.66 37.47
N THR A 170 -5.41 8.54 38.09
CA THR A 170 -5.28 7.94 39.41
C THR A 170 -6.10 8.80 40.38
N PRO A 171 -7.09 8.26 41.11
CA PRO A 171 -7.85 9.06 42.06
C PRO A 171 -6.91 9.57 43.15
N LYS A 172 -6.81 10.89 43.30
CA LYS A 172 -6.10 11.52 44.41
C LYS A 172 -6.74 11.08 45.72
N THR A 173 -6.01 10.30 46.50
CA THR A 173 -6.37 10.00 47.89
C THR A 173 -6.27 11.31 48.66
N THR A 174 -7.41 11.82 49.11
CA THR A 174 -7.47 12.97 50.01
C THR A 174 -7.14 12.45 51.41
N THR A 175 -6.11 13.03 52.05
CA THR A 175 -5.83 12.93 53.48
C THR A 175 -5.95 14.31 54.09
#